data_AF-A0A7K2LQG9-F1
#
_entry.id   AF-A0A7K2LQG9-F1
#
_cell.length_a   1.000
_cell.length_b   1.000
_cell.length_c   1.000
_cell.angle_alpha   90.00
_cell.angle_beta   90.00
_cell.angle_gamma   90.00
#
_symmetry.space_group_name_H-M   'P 1'
#
loop_
_entity.id
_entity.type
_entity.pdbx_description
1 polymer ?
#
loop_
_entity_poly.entity_id
_entity_poly.type
_entity_poly.pdbx_seq_one_letter_code
_entity_poly.pdbx_strand_id
1 'polypeptide(L)'
;LEDIACAAVRSRGRFWLADRPDTLLSWDAAGGALRVEQTGPWLAALPDAAWERVPAERRVAAAVQWHPEHGDRCQCLAFTSPGLDRDGLSALLDSCLLTDAE
;
A
#
# COMPACT_ATOMS: atom_id res chain seq x y z
N LEU A 1 3.17 -7.41 -13.18
CA LEU A 1 2.18 -6.32 -13.03
C LEU A 1 0.92 -6.57 -13.85
N GLU A 2 1.03 -6.99 -15.12
CA GLU A 2 -0.14 -7.35 -15.94
C GLU A 2 -1.04 -8.40 -15.26
N ASP A 3 -0.45 -9.43 -14.64
CA ASP A 3 -1.21 -10.47 -13.93
C ASP A 3 -2.02 -9.91 -12.75
N ILE A 4 -1.47 -8.94 -12.00
CA ILE A 4 -2.15 -8.32 -10.84
C ILE A 4 -3.18 -7.30 -11.30
N ALA A 5 -2.91 -6.55 -12.38
CA ALA A 5 -3.82 -5.54 -12.92
C ALA A 5 -5.08 -6.14 -13.53
N CYS A 6 -4.97 -7.36 -14.09
CA CYS A 6 -6.09 -8.11 -14.66
C CYS A 6 -6.78 -9.05 -13.67
N ALA A 7 -6.18 -9.32 -12.50
CA ALA A 7 -6.74 -10.22 -11.49
C ALA A 7 -8.14 -9.79 -10.99
N ALA A 8 -8.47 -8.50 -11.07
CA ALA A 8 -9.75 -7.97 -10.63
C ALA A 8 -10.33 -6.94 -11.60
N VAL A 9 -11.67 -6.79 -11.57
CA VAL A 9 -12.35 -5.70 -12.29
C VAL A 9 -11.89 -4.33 -11.80
N ARG A 10 -11.66 -4.22 -10.49
CA ARG A 10 -11.14 -3.02 -9.81
C ARG A 10 -10.21 -3.42 -8.69
N SER A 11 -9.09 -2.72 -8.54
CA SER A 11 -8.27 -2.78 -7.33
C SER A 11 -7.69 -1.43 -6.95
N ARG A 12 -7.62 -1.13 -5.66
CA ARG A 12 -7.14 0.15 -5.14
C ARG A 12 -6.40 -0.03 -3.83
N GLY A 13 -5.54 0.91 -3.47
CA GLY A 13 -4.94 0.88 -2.15
C GLY A 13 -3.70 1.74 -2.02
N ARG A 14 -2.96 1.46 -0.96
CA ARG A 14 -1.64 2.01 -0.69
C ARG A 14 -0.65 0.89 -0.42
N PHE A 15 0.59 1.11 -0.80
CA PHE A 15 1.64 0.12 -0.62
C PHE A 15 2.98 0.81 -0.39
N TRP A 16 3.89 0.05 0.20
CA TRP A 16 5.21 0.50 0.59
C TRP A 16 6.28 -0.30 -0.16
N LEU A 17 7.36 0.36 -0.61
CA LEU A 17 8.54 -0.29 -1.20
C LEU A 17 9.77 -0.05 -0.33
N ALA A 18 10.58 -1.09 -0.13
CA ALA A 18 11.76 -1.02 0.74
C ALA A 18 12.82 -0.05 0.24
N ASP A 19 12.98 0.10 -1.09
CA ASP A 19 13.91 1.06 -1.70
C ASP A 19 13.44 2.52 -1.61
N ARG A 20 12.18 2.75 -1.20
CA ARG A 20 11.56 4.07 -1.03
C ARG A 20 10.83 4.14 0.33
N PRO A 21 11.56 4.01 1.45
CA PRO A 21 10.97 3.84 2.79
C PRO A 21 10.04 4.98 3.21
N ASP A 22 10.30 6.17 2.71
CA ASP A 22 9.57 7.36 3.10
C ASP A 22 8.41 7.69 2.18
N THR A 23 8.23 6.97 1.07
CA THR A 23 7.23 7.29 0.04
C THR A 23 5.99 6.41 0.16
N LEU A 24 4.82 7.05 0.29
CA LEU A 24 3.52 6.39 0.23
C LEU A 24 3.07 6.31 -1.22
N LEU A 25 2.96 5.08 -1.73
CA LEU A 25 2.49 4.82 -3.10
C LEU A 25 1.01 4.47 -3.09
N SER A 26 0.25 5.07 -3.99
CA SER A 26 -1.12 4.66 -4.27
C SER A 26 -1.15 3.64 -5.40
N TRP A 27 -2.09 2.72 -5.31
CA TRP A 27 -2.44 1.75 -6.33
C TRP A 27 -3.86 2.07 -6.81
N ASP A 28 -4.05 2.23 -8.11
CA ASP A 28 -5.36 2.36 -8.74
C ASP A 28 -5.39 1.59 -10.05
N ALA A 29 -6.12 0.47 -10.08
CA ALA A 29 -6.33 -0.32 -11.29
C ALA A 29 -7.81 -0.58 -11.57
N ALA A 30 -8.16 -0.56 -12.85
CA ALA A 30 -9.49 -0.86 -13.38
C ALA A 30 -9.39 -1.40 -14.80
N GLY A 31 -10.07 -2.52 -15.09
CA GLY A 31 -10.14 -3.08 -16.45
C GLY A 31 -8.77 -3.36 -17.08
N GLY A 32 -7.80 -3.85 -16.29
CA GLY A 32 -6.44 -4.15 -16.75
C GLY A 32 -5.50 -2.94 -16.82
N ALA A 33 -6.00 -1.70 -16.73
CA ALA A 33 -5.15 -0.53 -16.60
C ALA A 33 -4.71 -0.35 -15.15
N LEU A 34 -3.42 -0.07 -14.92
CA LEU A 34 -2.84 0.22 -13.60
C LEU A 34 -2.20 1.61 -13.59
N ARG A 35 -2.47 2.36 -12.54
CA ARG A 35 -1.78 3.59 -12.17
C ARG A 35 -1.16 3.44 -10.78
N VAL A 36 0.10 3.83 -10.67
CA VAL A 36 0.83 3.96 -9.41
C VAL A 36 1.30 5.40 -9.27
N GLU A 37 0.99 6.04 -8.15
CA GLU A 37 1.37 7.43 -7.91
C GLU A 37 2.04 7.58 -6.54
N GLN A 38 2.98 8.53 -6.44
CA GLN A 38 3.49 8.98 -5.16
C GLN A 38 2.51 9.97 -4.56
N THR A 39 1.96 9.66 -3.38
CA THR A 39 0.90 10.48 -2.74
C THR A 39 1.40 11.21 -1.49
N GLY A 40 2.72 11.36 -1.38
CA GLY A 40 3.40 12.02 -0.29
C GLY A 40 4.14 11.04 0.62
N PRO A 41 4.67 11.54 1.75
CA PRO A 41 5.41 10.70 2.68
C PRO A 41 4.49 9.90 3.60
N TRP A 42 4.95 8.78 4.13
CA TRP A 42 4.33 8.13 5.30
C TRP A 42 4.35 9.07 6.52
N LEU A 43 3.38 8.95 7.44
CA LEU A 43 3.38 9.77 8.65
C LEU A 43 4.64 9.52 9.48
N ALA A 44 5.09 8.27 9.54
CA ALA A 44 6.32 7.84 10.20
C ALA A 44 7.62 8.30 9.51
N ALA A 45 7.53 8.97 8.35
CA ALA A 45 8.66 9.62 7.69
C ALA A 45 8.69 11.14 7.91
N LEU A 46 7.64 11.71 8.52
CA LEU A 46 7.58 13.14 8.82
C LEU A 46 8.33 13.48 10.12
N PRO A 47 9.04 14.62 10.17
CA PRO A 47 9.57 15.12 11.43
C PRO A 47 8.42 15.48 12.39
N ASP A 48 8.63 15.35 13.70
CA ASP A 48 7.60 15.60 14.73
C ASP A 48 6.91 16.96 14.57
N ALA A 49 7.66 18.00 14.24
CA ALA A 49 7.12 19.36 14.03
C ALA A 49 6.11 19.46 12.87
N ALA A 50 6.11 18.51 11.92
CA ALA A 50 5.15 18.46 10.83
C ALA A 50 3.85 17.73 11.19
N TRP A 51 3.83 16.93 12.27
CA TRP A 51 2.66 16.13 12.64
C TRP A 51 1.43 16.97 12.97
N GLU A 52 1.60 18.11 13.64
CA GLU A 52 0.49 19.00 13.99
C GLU A 52 -0.22 19.60 12.76
N ARG A 53 0.50 19.68 11.63
CA ARG A 53 -0.02 20.19 10.35
C ARG A 53 -0.75 19.10 9.56
N VAL A 54 -0.66 17.85 10.00
CA VAL A 54 -1.35 16.72 9.37
C VAL A 54 -2.80 16.67 9.86
N PRO A 55 -3.77 16.52 8.93
CA PRO A 55 -5.18 16.38 9.28
C PRO A 55 -5.40 15.28 10.34
N ALA A 56 -6.26 15.56 11.32
CA ALA A 56 -6.45 14.68 12.48
C ALA A 56 -6.93 13.28 12.06
N GLU A 57 -7.80 13.20 11.05
CA GLU A 57 -8.30 11.97 10.46
C GLU A 57 -7.17 11.09 9.91
N ARG A 58 -6.14 11.68 9.31
CA ARG A 58 -4.98 10.94 8.79
C ARG A 58 -4.12 10.41 9.94
N ARG A 59 -3.92 11.21 10.99
CA ARG A 59 -3.19 10.77 12.20
C ARG A 59 -3.90 9.63 12.91
N VAL A 60 -5.23 9.69 13.03
CA VAL A 60 -6.04 8.61 13.60
C VAL A 60 -5.96 7.34 12.73
N ALA A 61 -6.11 7.47 11.41
CA ALA A 61 -6.01 6.33 10.50
C ALA A 61 -4.64 5.64 10.55
N ALA A 62 -3.56 6.43 10.69
CA ALA A 62 -2.21 5.94 10.90
C ALA A 62 -2.07 5.20 12.24
N ALA A 63 -2.61 5.77 13.33
CA ALA A 63 -2.53 5.19 14.67
C ALA A 63 -3.20 3.80 14.76
N VAL A 64 -4.28 3.56 13.99
CA VAL A 64 -4.99 2.26 13.97
C VAL A 64 -4.11 1.13 13.41
N GLN A 65 -3.19 1.43 12.50
CA GLN A 65 -2.34 0.44 11.82
C GLN A 65 -0.86 0.60 12.20
N TRP A 66 -0.57 1.27 13.31
CA TRP A 66 0.79 1.64 13.67
C TRP A 66 1.61 0.42 14.10
N HIS A 67 2.69 0.15 13.35
CA HIS A 67 3.69 -0.84 13.73
C HIS A 67 4.77 -0.20 14.63
N PRO A 68 5.24 -0.88 15.70
CA PRO A 68 6.29 -0.34 16.57
C PRO A 68 7.57 0.07 15.84
N GLU A 69 7.94 -0.66 14.78
CA GLU A 69 9.21 -0.43 14.06
C GLU A 69 9.02 0.35 12.74
N HIS A 70 7.84 0.27 12.13
CA HIS A 70 7.63 0.81 10.77
C HIS A 70 6.63 1.97 10.73
N GLY A 71 5.97 2.24 11.86
CA GLY A 71 4.92 3.25 11.97
C GLY A 71 3.72 2.92 11.10
N ASP A 72 3.22 3.88 10.32
CA ASP A 72 2.04 3.68 9.46
C ASP A 72 2.32 2.99 8.12
N ARG A 73 3.58 2.62 7.85
CA ARG A 73 3.99 1.92 6.63
C ARG A 73 3.35 0.54 6.55
N CYS A 74 2.57 0.29 5.51
CA CYS A 74 1.84 -0.97 5.34
C CYS A 74 1.52 -1.28 3.87
N GLN A 75 1.25 -2.56 3.59
CA GLN A 75 0.59 -2.98 2.37
C GLN A 75 -0.92 -3.04 2.62
N CYS A 76 -1.71 -2.24 1.90
CA CYS A 76 -3.15 -2.17 2.04
C CYS A 76 -3.79 -2.07 0.65
N LEU A 77 -4.10 -3.22 0.06
CA LEU A 77 -4.72 -3.32 -1.25
C LEU A 77 -6.11 -3.98 -1.12
N ALA A 78 -7.07 -3.48 -1.89
CA ALA A 78 -8.42 -4.04 -1.99
C ALA A 78 -8.71 -4.40 -3.44
N PHE A 79 -9.21 -5.61 -3.67
CA PHE A 79 -9.54 -6.15 -4.98
C PHE A 79 -11.02 -6.53 -5.02
N THR A 80 -11.69 -6.18 -6.12
CA THR A 80 -13.12 -6.43 -6.33
C THR A 80 -13.33 -7.11 -7.68
N SER A 81 -13.77 -8.36 -7.66
CA SER A 81 -14.11 -9.14 -8.86
C SER A 81 -15.07 -10.29 -8.54
N PRO A 82 -16.02 -10.64 -9.43
CA PRO A 82 -16.72 -11.92 -9.35
C PRO A 82 -15.74 -13.08 -9.54
N GLY A 83 -15.84 -14.12 -8.70
CA GLY A 83 -15.01 -15.33 -8.82
C GLY A 83 -13.52 -15.08 -8.65
N LEU A 84 -13.12 -14.04 -7.90
CA LEU A 84 -11.71 -13.74 -7.63
C LEU A 84 -11.02 -14.96 -7.02
N ASP A 85 -9.95 -15.42 -7.66
CA ASP A 85 -9.03 -16.41 -7.09
C ASP A 85 -8.23 -15.74 -5.96
N ARG A 86 -8.78 -15.81 -4.75
CA ARG A 86 -8.17 -15.21 -3.56
C ARG A 86 -6.82 -15.84 -3.25
N ASP A 87 -6.72 -17.16 -3.33
CA ASP A 87 -5.52 -17.87 -2.90
C ASP A 87 -4.38 -17.65 -3.90
N GLY A 88 -4.69 -17.70 -5.20
CA GLY A 88 -3.74 -17.34 -6.25
C GLY A 88 -3.28 -15.89 -6.17
N LEU A 89 -4.19 -14.95 -5.92
CA LEU A 89 -3.84 -13.53 -5.74
C LEU A 89 -2.97 -13.31 -4.50
N SER A 90 -3.31 -13.94 -3.38
CA SER A 90 -2.50 -13.86 -2.16
C SER A 90 -1.10 -14.43 -2.38
N ALA A 91 -0.99 -15.61 -2.97
CA ALA A 91 0.32 -16.21 -3.29
C ALA A 91 1.16 -15.33 -4.23
N LEU A 92 0.53 -14.70 -5.22
CA LEU A 92 1.19 -13.77 -6.13
C LEU A 92 1.71 -12.53 -5.39
N LEU A 93 0.90 -11.92 -4.51
CA LEU A 93 1.33 -10.78 -3.70
C LEU A 93 2.42 -11.17 -2.69
N ASP A 94 2.31 -12.33 -2.06
CA ASP A 94 3.31 -12.83 -1.11
C ASP A 94 4.65 -13.08 -1.80
N SER A 95 4.64 -13.55 -3.06
CA SER A 95 5.86 -13.71 -3.86
C SER A 95 6.57 -12.40 -4.20
N CYS A 96 5.92 -11.25 -3.99
CA CYS A 96 6.51 -9.93 -4.18
C CYS A 96 7.13 -9.36 -2.89
N LEU A 97 6.97 -10.03 -1.75
CA LEU A 97 7.57 -9.61 -0.49
C LEU A 97 9.06 -9.92 -0.50
N LEU A 98 9.86 -8.99 0.01
CA LEU A 98 11.28 -9.22 0.24
C LEU A 98 11.47 -10.21 1.39
N THR A 99 12.50 -11.03 1.24
CA THR A 99 13.03 -11.87 2.31
C THR A 99 14.14 -11.15 3.07
N ASP A 100 14.52 -11.64 4.25
CA ASP A 100 15.64 -11.07 5.03
C ASP A 100 16.99 -11.09 4.29
N ALA A 101 17.10 -11.90 3.23
CA ALA A 101 18.32 -12.04 2.42
C ALA A 101 18.39 -11.05 1.25
N GLU A 102 17.28 -10.38 0.90
CA GLU A 102 17.17 -9.43 -0.21
C GLU A 102 17.19 -7.98 0.30
#